data_AF-A0A963TT78-F1
#
_entry.id   AF-A0A963TT78-F1
#
_cell.length_a   1.000
_cell.length_b   1.000
_cell.length_c   1.000
_cell.angle_alpha   90.00
_cell.angle_beta   90.00
_cell.angle_gamma   90.00
#
_symmetry.space_group_name_H-M   'P 1'
#
loop_
_entity.id
_entity.type
_entity.pdbx_description
1 polymer ?
#
loop_
_entity_poly.entity_id
_entity_poly.type
_entity_poly.pdbx_seq_one_letter_code
_entity_poly.pdbx_strand_id
1 'polypeptide(L)'
;LYQRSADIFLGVPFNIASYALLTMMVAQVTGLKPGDFVHTFGDAHLYSNHVEQAQIQLTRAPRPLPTMTLNPAIGDLFGFQYEDFTLTGYDPHPHIAAKVAV
;
A
#
# COMPACT_ATOMS: atom_id res chain seq x y z
N LEU A 1 5.84 3.40 10.70
CA LEU A 1 6.13 4.53 9.78
C LEU A 1 5.49 5.79 10.33
N TYR A 2 6.24 6.89 10.43
CA TYR A 2 5.67 8.21 10.66
C TYR A 2 5.65 9.00 9.35
N GLN A 3 4.47 9.44 8.91
CA GLN A 3 4.29 10.26 7.71
C GLN A 3 3.84 11.66 8.11
N ARG A 4 4.71 12.67 7.90
CA ARG A 4 4.44 14.06 8.31
C ARG A 4 3.20 14.69 7.65
N SER A 5 2.87 14.25 6.43
CA SER A 5 1.87 14.85 5.55
C SER A 5 1.27 13.73 4.69
N ALA A 6 -0.02 13.47 4.85
CA ALA A 6 -0.69 12.28 4.38
C ALA A 6 -1.95 12.68 3.58
N ASP A 7 -1.79 12.71 2.25
CA ASP A 7 -2.91 12.73 1.31
C ASP A 7 -3.64 11.40 1.40
N ILE A 8 -4.82 11.42 2.02
CA ILE A 8 -5.60 10.23 2.33
C ILE A 8 -6.10 9.52 1.07
N PHE A 9 -6.33 10.25 -0.04
CA PHE A 9 -6.96 9.66 -1.21
C PHE A 9 -5.94 9.07 -2.19
N LEU A 10 -4.86 9.79 -2.50
CA LEU A 10 -3.83 9.30 -3.42
C LEU A 10 -2.64 8.71 -2.67
N GLY A 11 -1.95 9.50 -1.84
CA GLY A 11 -0.66 9.11 -1.26
C GLY A 11 -0.73 7.91 -0.31
N VAL A 12 -1.65 7.95 0.65
CA VAL A 12 -1.74 6.95 1.73
C VAL A 12 -1.95 5.51 1.23
N PRO A 13 -2.85 5.22 0.28
CA PRO A 13 -2.98 3.89 -0.30
C PRO A 13 -1.65 3.34 -0.86
N PHE A 14 -0.89 4.15 -1.61
CA PHE A 14 0.43 3.75 -2.10
C PHE A 14 1.44 3.54 -0.96
N ASN A 15 1.43 4.42 0.05
CA ASN A 15 2.36 4.32 1.18
C ASN A 15 2.11 3.08 2.05
N ILE A 16 0.84 2.69 2.24
CA ILE A 16 0.50 1.46 2.96
C ILE A 16 1.08 0.24 2.22
N ALA A 17 0.80 0.11 0.91
CA ALA A 17 1.30 -1.02 0.14
C ALA A 17 2.83 -1.04 0.05
N SER A 18 3.45 0.12 -0.17
CA SER A 18 4.91 0.25 -0.31
C SER A 18 5.66 -0.18 0.96
N TYR A 19 5.26 0.32 2.12
CA TYR A 19 5.94 -0.02 3.37
C TYR A 19 5.56 -1.38 3.92
N ALA A 20 4.36 -1.89 3.63
CA ALA A 20 4.04 -3.29 3.89
C ALA A 20 4.97 -4.21 3.08
N LEU A 21 5.15 -3.94 1.78
CA LEU A 21 6.05 -4.71 0.93
C LEU A 21 7.50 -4.63 1.39
N LEU A 22 8.00 -3.43 1.72
CA LEU A 22 9.33 -3.25 2.27
C LEU A 22 9.52 -4.04 3.58
N THR A 23 8.52 -4.05 4.46
CA THR A 23 8.54 -4.84 5.69
C THR A 23 8.66 -6.33 5.38
N MET A 24 7.94 -6.82 4.36
CA MET A 24 8.04 -8.21 3.91
C MET A 24 9.42 -8.55 3.34
N MET A 25 9.98 -7.66 2.50
CA MET A 25 11.32 -7.83 1.91
C MET A 25 12.40 -7.87 3.00
N VAL A 26 12.37 -6.93 3.94
CA VAL A 26 13.32 -6.87 5.07
C VAL A 26 13.19 -8.11 5.94
N ALA A 27 11.96 -8.55 6.24
CA ALA A 27 11.75 -9.77 7.02
C ALA A 27 12.38 -10.98 6.32
N GLN A 28 12.16 -11.17 5.02
CA GLN A 28 12.72 -12.30 4.26
C GLN A 28 14.26 -12.33 4.31
N VAL A 29 14.92 -11.23 3.95
CA VAL A 29 16.39 -11.20 3.85
C VAL A 29 17.10 -11.24 5.20
N THR A 30 16.37 -10.98 6.29
CA THR A 30 16.88 -11.11 7.66
C THR A 30 16.48 -12.44 8.33
N GLY A 31 15.79 -13.34 7.61
CA GLY A 31 15.33 -14.62 8.16
C GLY A 31 14.22 -14.51 9.21
N LEU A 32 13.47 -13.40 9.18
CA LEU A 32 12.35 -13.09 10.07
C LEU A 32 11.01 -13.30 9.36
N LYS A 33 9.92 -13.08 10.10
CA LYS A 33 8.55 -13.04 9.56
C LYS A 33 7.99 -11.63 9.66
N PRO A 34 7.15 -11.19 8.70
CA PRO A 34 6.44 -9.92 8.81
C PRO A 34 5.55 -9.92 10.07
N GLY A 35 5.60 -8.84 10.84
CA GLY A 35 4.68 -8.57 11.94
C GLY A 35 3.65 -7.50 11.55
N ASP A 36 3.28 -6.67 12.50
CA ASP A 36 2.35 -5.57 12.26
C ASP A 36 3.04 -4.37 11.59
N PHE A 37 2.40 -3.84 10.54
CA PHE A 37 2.79 -2.54 9.97
C PHE A 37 1.96 -1.42 10.61
N VAL A 38 2.59 -0.63 11.47
CA VAL A 38 1.96 0.54 12.12
C VAL A 38 2.28 1.81 11.33
N HIS A 39 1.24 2.47 10.81
CA HIS A 39 1.34 3.73 10.08
C HIS A 39 0.75 4.89 10.91
N THR A 40 1.60 5.83 11.31
CA THR A 40 1.26 7.01 12.08
C THR A 40 1.31 8.24 11.19
N PHE A 41 0.27 9.08 11.26
CA PHE A 41 0.17 10.31 10.47
C PHE A 41 0.44 11.54 11.35
N GLY A 42 1.10 12.55 10.75
CA GLY A 42 1.14 13.91 11.24
C GLY A 42 -0.12 14.66 10.78
N ASP A 43 -0.01 15.37 9.67
CA ASP A 43 -1.16 15.99 9.00
C ASP A 43 -1.82 14.98 8.05
N ALA A 44 -3.01 14.50 8.41
CA ALA A 44 -3.86 13.69 7.55
C ALA A 44 -4.94 14.57 6.91
N HIS A 45 -4.93 14.67 5.58
CA HIS A 45 -5.82 15.57 4.84
C HIS A 45 -6.37 14.94 3.57
N LEU A 46 -7.45 15.56 3.08
CA LEU A 46 -8.08 15.27 1.81
C LEU A 46 -8.09 16.54 0.97
N TYR A 47 -7.59 16.47 -0.26
CA TYR A 47 -7.69 17.62 -1.16
C TYR A 47 -9.14 17.86 -1.58
N SER A 48 -9.53 19.13 -1.71
CA SER A 48 -10.91 19.52 -2.03
C SER A 48 -11.39 18.97 -3.37
N ASN A 49 -10.49 18.79 -4.34
CA ASN A 49 -10.77 18.19 -5.64
C ASN A 49 -10.88 16.65 -5.60
N HIS A 50 -10.79 16.02 -4.43
CA HIS A 50 -10.94 14.56 -4.23
C HIS A 50 -12.20 14.19 -3.41
N VAL A 51 -13.00 15.17 -2.98
CA VAL A 51 -14.15 14.93 -2.08
C VAL A 51 -15.20 14.01 -2.73
N GLU A 52 -15.55 14.24 -3.99
CA GLU A 52 -16.52 13.41 -4.72
C GLU A 52 -16.01 11.97 -4.88
N GLN A 53 -14.72 11.82 -5.20
CA GLN A 53 -14.07 10.51 -5.36
C GLN A 53 -14.04 9.73 -4.04
N ALA A 54 -13.73 10.42 -2.93
CA ALA A 54 -13.76 9.83 -1.60
C ALA A 54 -15.18 9.37 -1.21
N GLN A 55 -16.20 10.19 -1.50
CA GLN A 55 -17.59 9.82 -1.28
C GLN A 55 -17.99 8.57 -2.08
N ILE A 56 -17.60 8.48 -3.35
CA ILE A 56 -17.83 7.29 -4.17
C ILE A 56 -17.13 6.06 -3.55
N GLN A 57 -15.88 6.19 -3.11
CA GLN A 57 -15.15 5.10 -2.47
C GLN A 57 -15.85 4.61 -1.20
N LEU A 58 -16.38 5.52 -0.38
CA LEU A 58 -17.07 5.22 0.87
C LEU A 58 -18.41 4.50 0.68
N THR A 59 -19.00 4.51 -0.52
CA THR A 59 -20.20 3.71 -0.83
C THR A 59 -19.91 2.23 -1.09
N ARG A 60 -18.62 1.84 -1.22
CA ARG A 60 -18.21 0.49 -1.59
C ARG A 60 -17.85 -0.33 -0.36
N ALA A 61 -18.51 -1.47 -0.18
CA ALA A 61 -18.13 -2.43 0.86
C ALA A 61 -16.72 -3.00 0.59
N PRO A 62 -15.84 -3.11 1.60
CA PRO A 62 -14.56 -3.77 1.44
C PRO A 62 -14.73 -5.22 0.96
N ARG A 63 -13.82 -5.67 0.08
CA ARG A 63 -13.71 -7.06 -0.39
C ARG A 63 -12.57 -7.77 0.36
N PRO A 64 -12.47 -9.10 0.28
CA PRO A 64 -11.33 -9.82 0.85
C PRO A 64 -9.99 -9.22 0.39
N LEU A 65 -9.03 -9.14 1.30
CA LEU A 65 -7.70 -8.63 0.99
C LEU A 65 -6.94 -9.63 0.10
N PRO A 66 -6.07 -9.14 -0.80
CA PRO A 66 -5.19 -10.01 -1.58
C PRO A 66 -4.05 -10.57 -0.71
N THR A 67 -3.34 -11.54 -1.26
CA THR A 67 -2.11 -12.08 -0.67
C THR A 67 -0.92 -11.73 -1.54
N MET A 68 0.10 -11.12 -0.93
CA MET A 68 1.41 -10.88 -1.55
C MET A 68 2.37 -12.04 -1.19
N THR A 69 3.04 -12.60 -2.19
CA THR A 69 4.06 -13.64 -2.04
C THR A 69 5.37 -13.17 -2.68
N LEU A 70 6.49 -13.37 -1.98
CA LEU A 70 7.84 -13.03 -2.45
C LEU A 70 8.58 -14.30 -2.89
N ASN A 71 9.44 -14.19 -3.90
CA ASN A 71 10.31 -15.28 -4.33
C ASN A 71 11.29 -15.66 -3.19
N PRO A 72 11.22 -16.89 -2.66
CA PRO A 72 12.04 -17.29 -1.51
C PRO A 72 13.53 -17.45 -1.84
N ALA A 73 13.92 -17.47 -3.12
CA ALA A 73 15.31 -17.56 -3.53
C ALA A 73 16.08 -16.25 -3.35
N ILE A 74 15.39 -15.12 -3.18
CA ILE A 74 16.03 -13.80 -3.04
C ILE A 74 16.48 -13.59 -1.59
N GLY A 75 17.79 -13.52 -1.40
CA GLY A 75 18.44 -13.31 -0.11
C GLY A 75 19.09 -11.94 0.08
N ASP A 76 18.96 -11.03 -0.89
CA ASP A 76 19.48 -9.66 -0.83
C ASP A 76 18.37 -8.65 -1.08
N LEU A 77 18.32 -7.59 -0.27
CA LEU A 77 17.27 -6.56 -0.34
C LEU A 77 17.27 -5.85 -1.69
N PHE A 78 18.44 -5.67 -2.30
CA PHE A 78 18.61 -5.03 -3.59
C PHE A 78 18.53 -6.01 -4.77
N GLY A 79 18.39 -7.31 -4.49
CA GLY A 79 18.28 -8.37 -5.50
C GLY A 79 16.86 -8.57 -6.05
N PHE A 80 15.83 -8.06 -5.36
CA PHE A 80 14.44 -8.20 -5.80
C PHE A 80 14.17 -7.47 -7.12
N GLN A 81 13.48 -8.16 -8.03
CA GLN A 81 12.94 -7.63 -9.27
C GLN A 81 11.41 -7.69 -9.26
N TYR A 82 10.77 -7.05 -10.23
CA TYR A 82 9.30 -7.02 -10.32
C TYR A 82 8.68 -8.43 -10.36
N GLU A 83 9.35 -9.37 -11.04
CA GLU A 83 8.90 -10.74 -11.23
C GLU A 83 8.97 -11.59 -9.95
N ASP A 84 9.68 -11.12 -8.92
CA ASP A 84 9.80 -11.80 -7.63
C ASP A 84 8.59 -11.60 -6.71
N PHE A 85 7.59 -10.82 -7.16
CA PHE A 85 6.39 -10.50 -6.40
C PHE A 85 5.16 -11.05 -7.10
N THR A 86 4.36 -11.83 -6.37
CA THR A 86 3.08 -12.34 -6.87
C THR A 86 1.95 -11.84 -5.98
N LEU A 87 0.99 -11.12 -6.58
CA LEU A 87 -0.24 -10.70 -5.93
C LEU A 87 -1.39 -11.62 -6.36
N THR A 88 -1.96 -12.36 -5.41
CA THR A 88 -3.07 -13.30 -5.66
C THR A 88 -4.34 -12.83 -4.96
N GLY A 89 -5.50 -13.15 -5.54
CA GLY A 89 -6.80 -12.81 -4.95
C GLY A 89 -7.13 -11.30 -4.98
N TYR A 90 -6.47 -10.52 -5.83
CA TYR A 90 -6.76 -9.09 -5.97
C TYR A 90 -7.98 -8.85 -6.85
N ASP A 91 -9.15 -8.69 -6.21
CA ASP A 91 -10.44 -8.37 -6.85
C ASP A 91 -10.95 -6.98 -6.38
N PRO A 92 -10.32 -5.87 -6.78
CA PRO A 92 -10.72 -4.54 -6.34
C PRO A 92 -12.01 -4.07 -7.02
N HIS A 93 -12.67 -3.08 -6.41
CA HIS A 93 -13.69 -2.31 -7.12
C HIS A 93 -13.08 -1.50 -8.27
N PRO A 94 -13.87 -1.07 -9.28
CA PRO A 94 -13.37 -0.30 -10.42
C PRO A 94 -12.59 0.96 -10.02
N HIS A 95 -11.53 1.28 -10.76
CA HIS A 95 -10.67 2.44 -10.51
C HIS A 95 -11.47 3.75 -10.38
N ILE A 96 -11.07 4.60 -9.42
CA ILE A 96 -11.61 5.95 -9.25
C ILE A 96 -10.49 6.92 -9.61
N ALA A 97 -10.66 7.67 -10.69
CA ALA A 97 -9.66 8.64 -11.14
C ALA A 97 -9.71 9.93 -10.30
N ALA A 98 -8.55 10.38 -9.83
CA ALA A 98 -8.36 11.68 -9.18
C ALA A 98 -7.06 12.34 -9.69
N LYS A 99 -7.04 13.66 -9.74
CA LYS A 99 -5.88 14.44 -10.21
C LYS A 99 -4.96 14.78 -9.04
N VAL A 100 -3.65 14.62 -9.21
CA VAL A 100 -2.65 15.09 -8.24
C VAL A 100 -2.81 16.61 -8.07
N ALA A 101 -2.80 17.08 -6.83
CA ALA A 101 -2.75 18.51 -6.54
C ALA A 101 -1.33 19.03 -6.83
N VAL A 102 -1.24 20.15 -7.56
CA VAL A 102 0.02 20.85 -7.86
C VAL A 102 0.22 21.97 -6.85
#